data_AF-A0A3P7IXA9-F1
#
_entry.id   AF-A0A3P7IXA9-F1
#
_cell.length_a   1.000
_cell.length_b   1.000
_cell.length_c   1.000
_cell.angle_alpha   90.00
_cell.angle_beta   90.00
_cell.angle_gamma   90.00
#
_symmetry.space_group_name_H-M   'P 1'
#
loop_
_entity.id
_entity.type
_entity.pdbx_description
1 polymer ?
#
loop_
_entity_poly.entity_id
_entity_poly.type
_entity_poly.pdbx_seq_one_letter_code
_entity_poly.pdbx_strand_id
1 'polypeptide(L)'
;YFVKDLNSFDDYGRKRPLQSEKETDQRYSIDILGFDSTSRTMFMRHLPRTMETMNKLGYELLYGYTKVGDNSEPNIIPILAGDLPEALQEPKLDNFGDINSEWILPRSRKLNPDRIPFLWKMMGKG
;
A
#
# COMPACT_ATOMS: atom_id res chain seq x y z
N TYR A 1 19.16 32.70 13.02
CA TYR A 1 20.09 32.82 11.88
C TYR A 1 20.02 31.53 11.08
N PHE A 2 19.35 31.54 9.93
CA PHE A 2 19.25 30.37 9.05
C PHE A 2 20.46 30.37 8.10
N VAL A 3 21.24 29.30 8.10
CA VAL A 3 22.36 29.10 7.17
C VAL A 3 21.75 28.73 5.82
N LYS A 4 21.94 29.62 4.85
CA LYS A 4 21.20 29.63 3.57
C LYS A 4 21.76 28.66 2.53
N ASP A 5 22.75 27.83 2.86
CA ASP A 5 23.43 27.04 1.84
C ASP A 5 24.15 25.80 2.38
N LEU A 6 23.40 24.77 2.76
CA LEU A 6 23.98 23.45 3.09
C LEU A 6 24.28 22.60 1.84
N ASN A 7 23.82 23.05 0.66
CA ASN A 7 23.76 22.22 -0.55
C ASN A 7 24.80 22.59 -1.61
N SER A 8 25.45 23.76 -1.54
CA SER A 8 26.40 24.19 -2.57
C SER A 8 27.82 23.62 -2.45
N PHE A 9 28.19 23.05 -1.30
CA PHE A 9 29.54 22.52 -1.06
C PHE A 9 29.51 21.08 -0.55
N ASP A 10 30.48 20.25 -0.95
CA ASP A 10 30.65 18.91 -0.40
C ASP A 10 31.33 18.93 0.98
N ASP A 11 31.47 17.77 1.62
CA ASP A 11 32.10 17.62 2.95
C ASP A 11 33.57 18.07 2.98
N TYR A 12 34.16 18.32 1.80
CA TYR A 12 35.53 18.79 1.61
C TYR A 12 35.60 20.26 1.15
N GLY A 13 34.47 20.99 1.19
CA GLY A 13 34.39 22.42 0.84
C GLY A 13 34.52 22.72 -0.64
N ARG A 14 34.36 21.73 -1.52
CA ARG A 14 34.38 21.93 -2.98
C ARG A 14 32.98 22.29 -3.46
N LYS A 15 32.89 23.27 -4.35
CA LYS A 15 31.61 23.69 -4.95
C LYS A 15 31.03 22.50 -5.71
N ARG A 16 29.89 21.98 -5.26
CA ARG A 16 29.18 20.92 -5.99
C ARG A 16 28.81 21.49 -7.37
N PRO A 17 29.03 20.75 -8.47
CA PRO A 17 28.47 21.16 -9.75
C PRO A 17 26.96 21.34 -9.53
N LEU A 18 26.38 22.43 -10.04
CA LEU A 18 24.92 22.58 -10.07
C LEU A 18 24.41 21.31 -10.74
N GLN A 19 23.85 20.40 -9.94
CA GLN A 19 23.00 19.38 -10.50
C GLN A 19 21.96 20.20 -11.26
N SER A 20 21.94 20.08 -12.59
CA SER A 20 20.69 20.32 -13.30
C SER A 20 19.67 19.57 -12.47
N GLU A 21 18.67 20.26 -11.91
CA GLU A 21 17.48 19.58 -11.43
C GLU A 21 17.07 18.74 -12.64
N LYS A 22 17.45 17.45 -12.64
CA LYS A 22 16.84 16.49 -13.53
C LYS A 22 15.38 16.70 -13.19
N GLU A 23 14.57 17.09 -14.17
CA GLU A 23 13.12 17.04 -14.04
C GLU A 23 12.86 15.73 -13.32
N THR A 24 12.51 15.84 -12.04
CA THR A 24 12.19 14.67 -11.26
C THR A 24 10.95 14.21 -11.97
N ASP A 25 11.06 13.14 -12.75
CA ASP A 25 9.92 12.42 -13.24
C ASP A 25 8.96 12.34 -12.05
N GLN A 26 7.82 13.03 -12.13
CA GLN A 26 6.92 13.31 -10.99
C GLN A 26 6.18 12.02 -10.59
N ARG A 27 6.93 10.93 -10.48
CA ARG A 27 6.50 9.62 -10.09
C ARG A 27 6.45 9.58 -8.58
N TYR A 28 5.24 9.63 -8.07
CA TYR A 28 4.97 9.35 -6.68
C TYR A 28 5.35 7.91 -6.34
N SER A 29 6.01 7.74 -5.21
CA SER A 29 6.23 6.44 -4.58
C SER A 29 5.18 6.24 -3.49
N ILE A 30 4.69 5.01 -3.34
CA ILE A 30 3.72 4.64 -2.30
C ILE A 30 4.42 3.66 -1.36
N ASP A 31 4.33 3.93 -0.06
CA ASP A 31 4.71 2.98 0.99
C ASP A 31 3.47 2.43 1.68
N ILE A 32 3.41 1.10 1.86
CA ILE A 32 2.29 0.40 2.50
C ILE A 32 2.86 -0.43 3.65
N LEU A 33 2.53 -0.02 4.87
CA LEU A 33 2.92 -0.73 6.08
C LEU A 33 1.77 -1.60 6.60
N GLY A 34 1.93 -2.92 6.46
CA GLY A 34 0.97 -3.91 6.97
C GLY A 34 1.37 -4.46 8.34
N PHE A 35 0.46 -4.41 9.30
CA PHE A 35 0.62 -5.08 10.60
C PHE A 35 -0.28 -6.30 10.67
N ASP A 36 0.31 -7.49 10.70
CA ASP A 36 -0.44 -8.73 10.91
C ASP A 36 -0.76 -8.94 12.40
N SER A 37 -1.84 -9.67 12.68
CA SER A 37 -2.22 -10.17 14.00
C SER A 37 -2.51 -9.11 15.08
N THR A 38 -2.72 -7.85 14.68
CA THR A 38 -3.12 -6.76 15.59
C THR A 38 -4.33 -6.01 15.06
N SER A 39 -5.24 -5.62 15.95
CA SER A 39 -6.35 -4.72 15.58
C SER A 39 -5.89 -3.27 15.60
N ARG A 40 -6.61 -2.38 14.90
CA ARG A 40 -6.37 -0.93 14.96
C ARG A 40 -6.32 -0.41 16.40
N THR A 41 -7.27 -0.85 17.23
CA THR A 41 -7.33 -0.43 18.65
C THR A 41 -6.13 -0.95 19.45
N MET A 42 -5.72 -2.21 19.21
CA MET A 42 -4.55 -2.80 19.87
C MET A 42 -3.27 -2.06 19.47
N PHE A 43 -3.10 -1.77 18.18
CA PHE A 43 -2.01 -0.97 17.62
C PHE A 43 -1.94 0.41 18.28
N MET A 44 -3.05 1.15 18.30
CA MET A 44 -3.09 2.49 18.90
C MET A 44 -2.79 2.49 20.40
N ARG A 45 -3.22 1.46 21.14
CA ARG A 45 -3.00 1.37 22.59
C ARG A 45 -1.55 1.03 22.94
N HIS A 46 -0.92 0.11 22.19
CA HIS A 46 0.40 -0.43 22.53
C HIS A 46 1.55 0.26 21.80
N LEU A 47 1.27 0.90 20.65
CA LEU A 47 2.26 1.58 19.81
C LEU A 47 1.90 3.06 19.57
N PRO A 48 1.61 3.85 20.62
CA PRO A 48 1.20 5.26 20.46
C PRO A 48 2.29 6.14 19.85
N ARG A 49 3.57 5.86 20.14
CA ARG A 49 4.72 6.57 19.55
C ARG A 49 4.88 6.27 18.06
N THR A 50 4.57 5.04 17.65
CA THR A 50 4.56 4.65 16.22
C THR A 50 3.45 5.38 15.49
N MET A 51 2.23 5.40 16.04
CA MET A 51 1.12 6.18 15.49
C MET A 51 1.48 7.67 15.35
N GLU A 52 2.09 8.29 16.37
CA GLU A 52 2.52 9.69 16.31
C GLU A 52 3.54 9.92 15.19
N THR A 53 4.50 9.01 15.03
CA THR A 53 5.52 9.08 13.98
C THR A 53 4.89 8.92 12.59
N MET A 54 4.01 7.94 12.42
CA MET A 54 3.28 7.70 11.17
C MET A 54 2.43 8.93 10.78
N ASN A 55 1.74 9.56 11.74
CA ASN A 55 0.98 10.79 11.51
C ASN A 55 1.89 11.94 11.06
N LYS A 56 3.07 12.11 11.70
CA LYS A 56 4.06 13.13 11.32
C LYS A 56 4.62 12.91 9.91
N LEU A 57 4.73 11.65 9.48
CA LEU A 57 5.17 11.27 8.14
C LEU A 57 4.04 11.30 7.09
N GLY A 58 2.80 11.59 7.49
CA GLY A 58 1.66 11.68 6.58
C GLY A 58 1.08 10.34 6.14
N TYR A 59 1.26 9.26 6.92
CA TYR A 59 0.60 7.99 6.64
C TYR A 59 -0.91 8.11 6.88
N GLU A 60 -1.67 7.51 5.98
CA GLU A 60 -3.12 7.38 6.11
C GLU A 60 -3.49 5.95 6.50
N LEU A 61 -4.50 5.82 7.38
CA LEU A 61 -5.07 4.52 7.70
C LEU A 61 -6.14 4.15 6.67
N LEU A 62 -6.11 2.90 6.20
CA LEU A 62 -7.13 2.35 5.29
C LEU A 62 -8.43 2.05 6.04
N TYR A 63 -9.20 3.10 6.33
CA TYR A 63 -10.50 2.98 7.00
C TYR A 63 -11.49 2.17 6.16
N GLY A 64 -12.25 1.28 6.81
CA GLY A 64 -13.23 0.41 6.15
C GLY A 64 -12.65 -0.88 5.58
N TYR A 65 -11.31 -0.97 5.42
CA TYR A 65 -10.63 -2.20 5.01
C TYR A 65 -10.51 -3.13 6.22
N THR A 66 -11.51 -4.01 6.37
CA THR A 66 -11.65 -4.93 7.50
C THR A 66 -11.27 -6.34 7.08
N LYS A 67 -10.83 -7.14 8.06
CA LYS A 67 -10.57 -8.57 7.91
C LYS A 67 -11.84 -9.30 7.44
N VAL A 68 -11.75 -10.01 6.32
CA VAL A 68 -12.84 -10.80 5.72
C VAL A 68 -12.66 -12.31 5.91
N GLY A 69 -11.47 -12.75 6.31
CA GLY A 69 -11.19 -14.16 6.63
C GLY A 69 -10.02 -14.30 7.59
N ASP A 70 -9.90 -15.46 8.23
CA ASP A 70 -8.95 -15.70 9.33
C ASP A 70 -7.48 -15.57 8.93
N ASN A 71 -7.17 -15.82 7.65
CA ASN A 71 -5.81 -15.79 7.11
C ASN A 71 -5.46 -14.43 6.52
N SER A 72 -4.17 -14.08 6.47
CA SER A 72 -3.70 -12.79 5.96
C SER A 72 -3.89 -12.63 4.43
N GLU A 73 -3.86 -13.74 3.69
CA GLU A 73 -4.00 -13.77 2.23
C GLU A 73 -5.26 -13.08 1.68
N PRO A 74 -6.50 -13.49 2.07
CA PRO A 74 -7.72 -12.84 1.57
C PRO A 74 -7.89 -11.39 2.02
N ASN A 75 -7.09 -10.91 2.98
CA ASN A 75 -7.15 -9.53 3.46
C ASN A 75 -6.15 -8.61 2.73
N ILE A 76 -5.01 -9.14 2.30
CA ILE A 76 -3.95 -8.34 1.66
C ILE A 76 -4.09 -8.35 0.13
N ILE A 77 -4.46 -9.48 -0.47
CA ILE A 77 -4.55 -9.58 -1.93
C ILE A 77 -5.51 -8.52 -2.52
N PRO A 78 -6.73 -8.31 -1.99
CA PRO A 78 -7.63 -7.29 -2.54
C PRO A 78 -7.08 -5.85 -2.44
N ILE A 79 -6.25 -5.55 -1.42
CA ILE A 79 -5.59 -4.24 -1.30
C ILE A 79 -4.55 -4.06 -2.41
N LEU A 80 -3.80 -5.13 -2.73
CA LEU A 80 -2.70 -5.06 -3.69
C LEU A 80 -3.14 -5.26 -5.14
N ALA A 81 -4.25 -5.95 -5.38
CA ALA A 81 -4.71 -6.36 -6.71
C ALA A 81 -6.09 -5.84 -7.09
N GLY A 82 -6.88 -5.31 -6.14
CA GLY A 82 -8.28 -4.98 -6.39
C GLY A 82 -9.09 -6.22 -6.78
N ASP A 83 -10.07 -6.02 -7.67
CA ASP A 83 -10.94 -7.09 -8.16
C ASP A 83 -10.18 -8.05 -9.09
N LEU A 84 -10.25 -9.34 -8.78
CA LEU A 84 -9.65 -10.37 -9.63
C LEU A 84 -10.61 -10.73 -10.78
N PRO A 85 -10.15 -10.73 -12.05
CA PRO A 85 -11.01 -11.04 -13.20
C PRO A 85 -11.74 -12.39 -13.10
N GLU A 86 -11.09 -13.38 -12.50
CA GLU A 86 -11.65 -14.70 -12.26
C GLU A 86 -12.71 -14.70 -11.16
N ALA A 87 -12.60 -13.80 -10.17
CA ALA A 87 -13.55 -13.68 -9.05
C ALA A 87 -14.84 -12.96 -9.42
N LEU A 88 -14.77 -12.02 -10.38
CA LEU A 88 -15.94 -11.30 -10.91
C LEU A 88 -16.96 -12.20 -11.62
N GLN A 89 -16.61 -13.45 -11.90
CA GLN A 89 -17.51 -14.46 -12.46
C GLN A 89 -18.32 -15.20 -11.39
N GLU A 90 -17.98 -15.01 -10.12
CA GLU A 90 -18.71 -15.56 -8.98
C GLU A 90 -19.77 -14.56 -8.51
N PRO A 91 -20.91 -15.02 -7.97
CA PRO A 91 -21.89 -14.13 -7.37
C PRO A 91 -21.29 -13.47 -6.13
N LYS A 92 -21.54 -12.17 -5.95
CA LYS A 92 -21.06 -11.40 -4.79
C LYS A 92 -21.59 -11.95 -3.46
N LEU A 93 -22.83 -12.42 -3.47
CA LEU A 93 -23.47 -13.01 -2.29
C LEU A 93 -23.57 -14.52 -2.46
N ASP A 94 -23.41 -15.25 -1.37
CA ASP A 94 -23.70 -16.67 -1.33
C ASP A 94 -25.20 -16.94 -1.13
N ASN A 95 -25.57 -18.22 -1.00
CA ASN A 95 -26.96 -18.64 -0.83
C ASN A 95 -27.58 -18.19 0.51
N PHE A 96 -26.76 -17.74 1.47
CA PHE A 96 -27.19 -17.23 2.77
C PHE A 96 -27.30 -15.70 2.78
N GLY A 97 -26.88 -15.04 1.69
CA GLY A 97 -26.85 -13.58 1.58
C GLY A 97 -25.58 -12.95 2.17
N ASP A 98 -24.62 -13.77 2.58
CA ASP A 98 -23.30 -13.32 3.05
C ASP A 98 -22.36 -13.06 1.87
N ILE A 99 -21.26 -12.33 2.10
CA ILE A 99 -20.25 -12.11 1.06
C ILE A 99 -19.61 -13.44 0.68
N ASN A 100 -19.69 -13.78 -0.60
CA ASN A 100 -19.08 -15.00 -1.14
C ASN A 100 -17.55 -14.88 -1.11
N SER A 101 -16.88 -15.79 -0.40
CA SER A 101 -15.42 -15.82 -0.34
C SER A 101 -14.76 -16.05 -1.71
N GLU A 102 -15.42 -16.75 -2.63
CA GLU A 102 -14.91 -16.98 -3.99
C GLU A 102 -14.98 -15.71 -4.86
N TRP A 103 -15.87 -14.77 -4.53
CA TRP A 103 -15.94 -13.45 -5.16
C TRP A 103 -14.83 -12.51 -4.67
N ILE A 104 -14.26 -12.75 -3.49
CA ILE A 104 -13.10 -12.01 -2.97
C ILE A 104 -11.81 -12.63 -3.51
N LEU A 105 -11.62 -13.93 -3.26
CA LEU A 105 -10.42 -14.67 -3.63
C LEU A 105 -10.79 -16.12 -3.96
N PRO A 106 -10.98 -16.44 -5.26
CA PRO A 106 -11.47 -17.75 -5.68
C PRO A 106 -10.42 -18.82 -5.42
N ARG A 107 -10.81 -19.87 -4.68
CA ARG A 107 -9.97 -21.04 -4.38
C ARG A 107 -10.31 -22.22 -5.28
N SER A 108 -11.52 -22.26 -5.81
CA SER A 108 -12.01 -23.30 -6.70
C SER A 108 -11.49 -23.18 -8.13
N ARG A 109 -10.94 -22.01 -8.51
CA ARG A 109 -10.46 -21.74 -9.86
C ARG A 109 -8.99 -21.37 -9.89
N LYS A 110 -8.35 -21.71 -11.00
CA LYS A 110 -6.96 -21.32 -11.25
C LYS A 110 -6.89 -19.85 -11.64
N LEU A 111 -6.19 -19.04 -10.85
CA LEU A 111 -5.88 -17.65 -11.18
C LEU A 111 -4.83 -17.60 -12.30
N ASN A 112 -5.01 -16.68 -13.25
CA ASN A 112 -3.97 -16.36 -14.22
C ASN A 112 -3.08 -15.22 -13.68
N PRO A 113 -1.81 -15.50 -13.30
CA PRO A 113 -0.93 -14.50 -12.66
C PRO A 113 -0.62 -13.29 -13.55
N ASP A 114 -0.67 -13.45 -14.87
CA ASP A 114 -0.42 -12.36 -15.82
C ASP A 114 -1.54 -11.33 -15.80
N ARG A 115 -2.78 -11.79 -15.55
CA ARG A 115 -4.00 -10.98 -15.58
C ARG A 115 -4.31 -10.27 -14.26
N ILE A 116 -3.62 -10.62 -13.18
CA ILE A 116 -3.82 -9.97 -11.87
C ILE A 116 -3.36 -8.50 -11.96
N PRO A 117 -4.24 -7.52 -11.70
CA PRO A 117 -3.94 -6.10 -11.87
C PRO A 117 -3.29 -5.52 -10.60
N PHE A 118 -2.14 -6.06 -10.22
CA PHE A 118 -1.40 -5.56 -9.06
C PHE A 118 -1.06 -4.06 -9.15
N LEU A 119 -1.04 -3.36 -8.01
CA LEU A 119 -0.72 -1.93 -7.91
C LEU A 119 0.54 -1.55 -8.66
N TRP A 120 1.62 -2.33 -8.55
CA TRP A 120 2.87 -2.03 -9.26
C TRP A 120 2.76 -2.16 -10.79
N LYS A 121 1.89 -3.05 -11.30
CA LYS A 121 1.58 -3.12 -12.74
C LYS A 121 0.79 -1.89 -13.20
N MET A 122 -0.01 -1.28 -12.32
CA MET A 122 -0.73 -0.04 -12.60
C MET A 122 0.23 1.16 -12.57
N MET A 123 1.11 1.23 -11.57
CA MET A 123 2.08 2.31 -11.41
C MET A 123 3.17 2.32 -12.49
N GLY A 124 3.57 1.15 -13.00
CA GLY A 124 4.58 1.04 -14.06
C GLY A 124 4.10 1.41 -15.46
N LYS A 125 2.81 1.77 -15.63
CA LYS A 125 2.23 2.21 -16.90
C LYS A 125 2.10 3.74 -17.03
N GLY A 126 2.62 4.49 -16.06
CA GLY A 126 2.65 5.95 -16.03
C GLY A 126 3.91 6.55 -16.63
#